data_AF-A0A8T4UAX6-F1
#
_entry.id   AF-A0A8T4UAX6-F1
#
_cell.length_a   1.000
_cell.length_b   1.000
_cell.length_c   1.000
_cell.angle_alpha   90.00
_cell.angle_beta   90.00
_cell.angle_gamma   90.00
#
_symmetry.space_group_name_H-M   'P 1'
#
loop_
_entity.id
_entity.type
_entity.pdbx_description
1 polymer ?
#
loop_
_entity_poly.entity_id
_entity_poly.type
_entity_poly.pdbx_seq_one_letter_code
_entity_poly.pdbx_strand_id
1 'polypeptide(L)'
;LKQFMHELNFDNVAIPETKQAQPSQTAATPLNIPASINKSDYIIMPNAPNTIISNYELFKQDKLNWENSHYKLAENGLWMPNAELFMPYFLKLKEASEGRITLQYADNNPVPLDKAKDLWKYLTTDFNTGVWTWLDDKFVEINGNLYLEAEHRVVIDNNGNKTLKANKSNPLEQCIMNDCFVEPSFNKQGLATTESNEQDYIRGKNIKFWYPRKDSVARFYANSYGAILLCVRYPSDSNEGLGVFACAKIN
;
A
#
# COMPACT_ATOMS: atom_id res chain seq x y z
N LEU A 1 32.52 23.27 80.72
CA LEU A 1 31.54 22.16 80.61
C LEU A 1 30.88 22.30 79.25
N LYS A 2 31.40 21.62 78.23
CA LYS A 2 30.87 20.36 77.66
C LYS A 2 29.44 20.48 77.09
N GLN A 3 29.38 20.25 75.78
CA GLN A 3 28.26 19.74 74.98
C GLN A 3 27.03 20.65 74.81
N PHE A 4 26.77 21.05 73.56
CA PHE A 4 25.81 20.32 72.72
C PHE A 4 26.02 20.67 71.23
N MET A 5 26.19 19.61 70.42
CA MET A 5 26.10 19.60 68.96
C MET A 5 24.65 19.97 68.55
N HIS A 6 24.30 20.39 67.34
CA HIS A 6 24.55 19.71 66.07
C HIS A 6 24.06 20.59 64.91
N GLU A 7 24.66 20.36 63.73
CA GLU A 7 24.38 20.96 62.44
C GLU A 7 22.94 20.69 61.97
N LEU A 8 22.30 21.71 61.36
CA LEU A 8 21.13 21.50 60.52
C LEU A 8 21.57 21.60 59.06
N ASN A 9 21.67 20.42 58.47
CA ASN A 9 21.98 20.16 57.07
C ASN A 9 20.72 20.45 56.22
N PHE A 10 20.84 21.33 55.22
CA PHE A 10 19.80 21.57 54.23
C PHE A 10 19.97 20.57 53.09
N ASP A 11 19.46 19.35 53.27
CA ASP A 11 19.35 18.39 52.17
C ASP A 11 18.01 17.64 52.22
N ASN A 12 17.39 17.55 51.04
CA ASN A 12 16.33 16.62 50.66
C ASN A 12 14.91 16.88 51.20
N VAL A 13 14.23 17.88 50.62
CA VAL A 13 12.78 17.78 50.42
C VAL A 13 12.55 17.36 48.96
N ALA A 14 12.44 16.05 48.74
CA ALA A 14 11.98 15.51 47.48
C ALA A 14 10.49 15.86 47.31
N ILE A 15 10.20 16.74 46.34
CA ILE A 15 8.84 16.98 45.87
C ILE A 15 8.43 15.73 45.09
N PRO A 16 7.34 15.03 45.44
CA PRO A 16 6.91 13.88 44.67
C PRO A 16 6.47 14.34 43.28
N GLU A 17 7.21 13.91 42.25
CA GLU A 17 6.78 14.04 40.86
C GLU A 17 5.43 13.33 40.71
N THR A 18 4.40 14.13 40.47
CA THR A 18 3.11 13.62 40.00
C THR A 18 3.36 13.00 38.63
N LYS A 19 3.41 11.66 38.59
CA LYS A 19 3.31 10.90 37.34
C LYS A 19 2.06 11.41 36.60
N GLN A 20 2.27 12.23 35.58
CA GLN A 20 1.24 12.52 34.60
C GLN A 20 0.80 11.17 34.03
N ALA A 21 -0.45 10.80 34.32
CA ALA A 21 -1.06 9.64 33.71
C ALA A 21 -0.96 9.81 32.19
N GLN A 22 -0.31 8.85 31.52
CA GLN A 22 -0.43 8.73 30.07
C GLN A 22 -1.91 8.74 29.71
N PRO A 23 -2.34 9.53 28.72
CA PRO A 23 -3.71 9.45 28.24
C PRO A 23 -3.98 7.99 27.87
N SER A 24 -5.02 7.43 28.50
CA SER A 24 -5.56 6.11 28.20
C SER A 24 -5.66 5.95 26.69
N GLN A 25 -4.85 5.05 26.12
CA GLN A 25 -5.07 4.57 24.77
C GLN A 25 -6.44 3.90 24.77
N THR A 26 -7.46 4.61 24.29
CA THR A 26 -8.76 4.04 23.99
C THR A 26 -8.53 2.80 23.13
N ALA A 27 -9.06 1.66 23.57
CA ALA A 27 -8.89 0.37 22.92
C ALA A 27 -9.52 0.39 21.53
N ALA A 28 -8.74 0.75 20.51
CA ALA A 28 -9.19 0.73 19.13
C ALA A 28 -9.24 -0.72 18.63
N THR A 29 -10.38 -1.14 18.08
CA THR A 29 -10.58 -2.52 17.60
C THR A 29 -10.52 -2.56 16.08
N PRO A 30 -9.80 -3.51 15.46
CA PRO A 30 -9.80 -3.68 14.00
C PRO A 30 -11.20 -4.01 13.46
N LEU A 31 -11.60 -3.36 12.37
CA LEU A 31 -12.79 -3.75 11.62
C LEU A 31 -12.51 -5.06 10.87
N ASN A 32 -13.20 -6.15 11.25
CA ASN A 32 -13.04 -7.47 10.64
C ASN A 32 -14.38 -7.96 10.11
N ILE A 33 -14.58 -7.79 8.81
CA ILE A 33 -15.78 -8.24 8.09
C ILE A 33 -15.35 -9.35 7.12
N PRO A 34 -16.06 -10.49 7.04
CA PRO A 34 -15.80 -11.49 6.02
C PRO A 34 -16.06 -10.92 4.62
N ALA A 35 -15.12 -11.09 3.70
CA ALA A 35 -15.29 -10.65 2.32
C ALA A 35 -16.39 -11.46 1.62
N SER A 36 -17.36 -10.77 1.01
CA SER A 36 -18.33 -11.38 0.09
C SER A 36 -17.87 -11.11 -1.34
N ILE A 37 -17.29 -12.13 -1.98
CA ILE A 37 -16.69 -12.00 -3.31
C ILE A 37 -17.24 -13.04 -4.28
N ASN A 38 -17.32 -12.66 -5.54
CA ASN A 38 -17.45 -13.62 -6.63
C ASN A 38 -16.06 -14.12 -7.02
N LYS A 39 -15.80 -15.41 -6.84
CA LYS A 39 -14.46 -16.00 -6.98
C LYS A 39 -13.88 -15.89 -8.40
N SER A 40 -14.72 -15.85 -9.44
CA SER A 40 -14.26 -15.68 -10.83
C SER A 40 -13.81 -14.25 -11.16
N ASP A 41 -14.13 -13.27 -10.30
CA ASP A 41 -13.70 -11.88 -10.44
C ASP A 41 -12.34 -11.60 -9.79
N TYR A 42 -11.70 -12.62 -9.24
CA TYR A 42 -10.44 -12.52 -8.49
C TYR A 42 -9.42 -13.56 -8.95
N ILE A 43 -8.15 -13.18 -9.00
CA ILE A 43 -7.01 -14.02 -9.33
C ILE A 43 -6.24 -14.38 -8.05
N ILE A 44 -5.80 -15.63 -7.95
CA ILE A 44 -4.91 -16.10 -6.88
C ILE A 44 -3.56 -15.42 -7.03
N MET A 45 -3.11 -14.76 -5.96
CA MET A 45 -1.83 -14.06 -5.94
C MET A 45 -0.67 -15.08 -5.91
N PRO A 46 0.16 -15.15 -6.95
CA PRO A 46 1.21 -16.17 -7.05
C PRO A 46 2.33 -15.98 -6.02
N ASN A 47 2.48 -14.77 -5.47
CA ASN A 47 3.49 -14.37 -4.50
C ASN A 47 2.96 -14.26 -3.07
N ALA A 48 1.67 -14.53 -2.83
CA ALA A 48 1.05 -14.35 -1.51
C ALA A 48 0.06 -15.48 -1.20
N PRO A 49 0.44 -16.44 -0.33
CA PRO A 49 -0.45 -17.53 0.06
C PRO A 49 -1.79 -17.02 0.56
N ASN A 50 -2.85 -17.76 0.20
CA ASN A 50 -4.24 -17.49 0.58
C ASN A 50 -4.69 -16.06 0.26
N THR A 51 -4.08 -15.41 -0.72
CA THR A 51 -4.40 -14.04 -1.09
C THR A 51 -4.88 -14.02 -2.53
N ILE A 52 -5.89 -13.20 -2.78
CA ILE A 52 -6.47 -12.98 -4.09
C ILE A 52 -6.59 -11.48 -4.35
N ILE A 53 -6.55 -11.10 -5.62
CA ILE A 53 -6.67 -9.72 -6.10
C ILE A 53 -7.77 -9.64 -7.16
N SER A 54 -8.56 -8.57 -7.16
CA SER A 54 -9.62 -8.39 -8.16
C SER A 54 -9.05 -8.27 -9.58
N ASN A 55 -9.81 -8.67 -10.58
CA ASN A 55 -9.42 -8.57 -11.99
C ASN A 55 -9.31 -7.11 -12.47
N TYR A 56 -10.09 -6.22 -11.85
CA TYR A 56 -10.21 -4.79 -12.19
C TYR A 56 -10.32 -3.95 -10.93
N GLU A 57 -10.11 -2.64 -11.03
CA GLU A 57 -10.34 -1.74 -9.89
C GLU A 57 -11.80 -1.70 -9.46
N LEU A 58 -12.02 -1.75 -8.15
CA LEU A 58 -13.30 -1.44 -7.52
C LEU A 58 -13.38 0.04 -7.17
N PHE A 59 -14.61 0.53 -6.95
CA PHE A 59 -14.92 1.89 -6.49
C PHE A 59 -14.38 3.01 -7.39
N LYS A 60 -14.09 2.70 -8.67
CA LYS A 60 -13.98 3.74 -9.70
C LYS A 60 -15.26 4.57 -9.70
N GLN A 61 -15.15 5.87 -9.96
CA GLN A 61 -16.24 6.86 -9.98
C GLN A 61 -16.74 7.31 -8.60
N ASP A 62 -16.40 6.63 -7.50
CA ASP A 62 -16.77 7.07 -6.14
C ASP A 62 -15.97 8.30 -5.68
N LYS A 63 -14.93 8.72 -6.44
CA LYS A 63 -14.07 9.89 -6.15
C LYS A 63 -13.45 9.81 -4.74
N LEU A 64 -13.04 8.61 -4.34
CA LEU A 64 -12.43 8.38 -3.03
C LEU A 64 -10.95 8.80 -3.03
N ASN A 65 -10.54 9.45 -1.95
CA ASN A 65 -9.12 9.64 -1.66
C ASN A 65 -8.53 8.36 -1.04
N TRP A 66 -7.22 8.34 -0.77
CA TRP A 66 -6.53 7.12 -0.32
C TRP A 66 -7.13 6.57 0.98
N GLU A 67 -7.42 7.45 1.93
CA GLU A 67 -7.98 7.09 3.22
C GLU A 67 -9.41 6.53 3.11
N ASN A 68 -10.28 7.21 2.36
CA ASN A 68 -11.65 6.77 2.15
C ASN A 68 -11.73 5.47 1.34
N SER A 69 -10.77 5.22 0.44
CA SER A 69 -10.65 3.92 -0.22
C SER A 69 -10.38 2.80 0.77
N HIS A 70 -9.51 2.99 1.77
CA HIS A 70 -9.31 2.01 2.84
C HIS A 70 -10.58 1.78 3.66
N TYR A 71 -11.32 2.84 4.02
CA TYR A 71 -12.58 2.71 4.74
C TYR A 71 -13.61 1.89 3.95
N LYS A 72 -13.76 2.20 2.66
CA LYS A 72 -14.71 1.51 1.79
C LYS A 72 -14.34 0.04 1.59
N LEU A 73 -13.07 -0.28 1.43
CA LEU A 73 -12.59 -1.67 1.32
C LEU A 73 -12.87 -2.45 2.60
N ALA A 74 -12.54 -1.89 3.76
CA ALA A 74 -12.71 -2.58 5.05
C ALA A 74 -14.18 -2.86 5.37
N GLU A 75 -15.11 -1.97 4.99
CA GLU A 75 -16.56 -2.21 5.08
C GLU A 75 -17.04 -3.44 4.29
N ASN A 76 -16.27 -3.87 3.29
CA ASN A 76 -16.57 -5.03 2.45
C ASN A 76 -15.67 -6.24 2.75
N GLY A 77 -14.88 -6.19 3.83
CA GLY A 77 -13.92 -7.24 4.17
C GLY A 77 -12.70 -7.32 3.23
N LEU A 78 -12.46 -6.27 2.46
CA LEU A 78 -11.38 -6.17 1.48
C LEU A 78 -10.26 -5.27 2.00
N TRP A 79 -9.10 -5.32 1.34
CA TRP A 79 -7.96 -4.46 1.65
C TRP A 79 -7.20 -4.04 0.38
N MET A 80 -6.40 -2.99 0.49
CA MET A 80 -5.65 -2.41 -0.62
C MET A 80 -4.26 -3.06 -0.73
N PRO A 81 -3.81 -3.51 -1.92
CA PRO A 81 -2.46 -4.04 -2.08
C PRO A 81 -1.41 -2.94 -1.95
N ASN A 82 -0.28 -3.26 -1.35
CA ASN A 82 0.94 -2.46 -1.43
C ASN A 82 1.76 -2.85 -2.68
N ALA A 83 2.83 -2.13 -2.96
CA ALA A 83 3.70 -2.34 -4.11
C ALA A 83 4.43 -3.69 -4.04
N GLU A 84 4.82 -4.13 -2.84
CA GLU A 84 5.39 -5.47 -2.57
C GLU A 84 4.48 -6.58 -3.11
N LEU A 85 3.16 -6.42 -3.02
CA LEU A 85 2.20 -7.38 -3.57
C LEU A 85 1.88 -7.12 -5.04
N PHE A 86 1.61 -5.86 -5.39
CA PHE A 86 1.09 -5.48 -6.71
C PHE A 86 2.12 -5.64 -7.83
N MET A 87 3.38 -5.26 -7.60
CA MET A 87 4.40 -5.30 -8.66
C MET A 87 4.76 -6.72 -9.11
N PRO A 88 4.90 -7.72 -8.22
CA PRO A 88 5.03 -9.10 -8.67
C PRO A 88 3.81 -9.62 -9.43
N TYR A 89 2.59 -9.23 -9.04
CA TYR A 89 1.36 -9.55 -9.81
C TYR A 89 1.42 -8.97 -11.23
N PHE A 90 1.83 -7.72 -11.37
CA PHE A 90 2.05 -7.08 -12.67
C PHE A 90 3.01 -7.88 -13.56
N LEU A 91 4.13 -8.37 -13.01
CA LEU A 91 5.08 -9.21 -13.76
C LEU A 91 4.51 -10.58 -14.14
N LYS A 92 3.71 -11.18 -13.25
CA LYS A 92 3.07 -12.47 -13.51
C LYS A 92 1.97 -12.37 -14.56
N LEU A 93 1.25 -11.24 -14.61
CA LEU A 93 0.33 -10.96 -15.71
C LEU A 93 1.05 -10.82 -17.06
N LYS A 94 2.22 -10.19 -17.10
CA LYS A 94 3.06 -10.16 -18.31
C LYS A 94 3.40 -11.58 -18.77
N GLU A 95 3.96 -12.40 -17.88
CA GLU A 95 4.28 -13.80 -18.17
C GLU A 95 3.06 -14.58 -18.69
N ALA A 96 1.90 -14.41 -18.06
CA ALA A 96 0.67 -15.09 -18.44
C ALA A 96 0.16 -14.63 -19.81
N SER A 97 0.23 -13.33 -20.11
CA SER A 97 -0.16 -12.76 -21.41
C SER A 97 0.68 -13.27 -22.57
N GLU A 98 1.92 -13.67 -22.29
CA GLU A 98 2.87 -14.26 -23.23
C GLU A 98 2.73 -15.80 -23.31
N GLY A 99 1.79 -16.39 -22.57
CA GLY A 99 1.58 -17.84 -22.50
C GLY A 99 2.68 -18.61 -21.77
N ARG A 100 3.53 -17.92 -20.99
CA ARG A 100 4.63 -18.57 -20.24
C ARG A 100 4.16 -19.23 -18.95
N ILE A 101 3.07 -18.74 -18.37
CA ILE A 101 2.41 -19.32 -17.20
C ILE A 101 0.89 -19.27 -17.38
N THR A 102 0.15 -20.03 -16.57
CA THR A 102 -1.31 -19.95 -16.47
C THR A 102 -1.68 -19.46 -15.07
N LEU A 103 -2.31 -18.29 -14.98
CA LEU A 103 -2.90 -17.80 -13.73
C LEU A 103 -4.17 -18.58 -13.41
N GLN A 104 -4.60 -18.54 -12.15
CA GLN A 104 -5.84 -19.16 -11.69
C GLN A 104 -6.74 -18.11 -11.06
N TYR A 105 -8.04 -18.21 -11.33
CA TYR A 105 -9.05 -17.51 -10.58
C TYR A 105 -9.21 -18.11 -9.18
N ALA A 106 -9.89 -17.40 -8.27
CA ALA A 106 -10.12 -17.85 -6.90
C ALA A 106 -11.09 -19.05 -6.82
N ASP A 107 -11.78 -19.41 -7.90
CA ASP A 107 -12.57 -20.63 -8.04
C ASP A 107 -11.73 -21.82 -8.56
N ASN A 108 -10.42 -21.63 -8.71
CA ASN A 108 -9.43 -22.55 -9.26
C ASN A 108 -9.54 -22.82 -10.77
N ASN A 109 -10.44 -22.14 -11.49
CA ASN A 109 -10.45 -22.21 -12.94
C ASN A 109 -9.22 -21.48 -13.52
N PRO A 110 -8.61 -21.99 -14.60
CA PRO A 110 -7.52 -21.31 -15.27
C PRO A 110 -8.01 -20.00 -15.90
N VAL A 111 -7.21 -18.94 -15.80
CA VAL A 111 -7.45 -17.70 -16.53
C VAL A 111 -7.15 -17.95 -18.01
N PRO A 112 -8.11 -17.76 -18.93
CA PRO A 112 -7.86 -17.95 -20.36
C PRO A 112 -6.75 -17.02 -20.87
N LEU A 113 -5.93 -17.49 -21.83
CA LEU A 113 -4.83 -16.70 -22.38
C LEU A 113 -5.27 -15.33 -22.91
N ASP A 114 -6.39 -15.28 -23.64
CA ASP A 114 -6.88 -14.00 -24.18
C ASP A 114 -7.34 -13.05 -23.07
N LYS A 115 -7.88 -13.58 -21.97
CA LYS A 115 -8.18 -12.78 -20.79
C LYS A 115 -6.90 -12.26 -20.11
N ALA A 116 -5.84 -13.07 -20.01
CA ALA A 116 -4.55 -12.61 -19.50
C ALA A 116 -3.95 -11.49 -20.38
N LYS A 117 -4.09 -11.58 -21.71
CA LYS A 117 -3.71 -10.50 -22.64
C LYS A 117 -4.53 -9.23 -22.42
N ASP A 118 -5.83 -9.34 -22.20
CA ASP A 118 -6.70 -8.20 -21.92
C ASP A 118 -6.32 -7.51 -20.60
N LEU A 119 -6.09 -8.29 -19.54
CA LEU A 119 -5.63 -7.76 -18.25
C LEU A 119 -4.25 -7.10 -18.36
N TRP A 120 -3.33 -7.69 -19.11
CA TRP A 120 -2.04 -7.09 -19.39
C TRP A 120 -2.18 -5.77 -20.16
N LYS A 121 -3.06 -5.74 -21.17
CA LYS A 121 -3.38 -4.51 -21.91
C LYS A 121 -3.97 -3.45 -21.01
N TYR A 122 -4.86 -3.83 -20.09
CA TYR A 122 -5.43 -2.95 -19.10
C TYR A 122 -4.37 -2.29 -18.20
N LEU A 123 -3.36 -3.05 -17.75
CA LEU A 123 -2.26 -2.53 -16.91
C LEU A 123 -1.13 -1.81 -17.67
N THR A 124 -1.18 -1.72 -19.00
CA THR A 124 -0.06 -1.16 -19.79
C THR A 124 -0.46 -0.17 -20.87
N THR A 125 -1.76 0.13 -21.00
CA THR A 125 -2.31 1.05 -22.00
C THR A 125 -3.51 1.81 -21.42
N ASP A 126 -4.14 2.67 -22.22
CA ASP A 126 -5.45 3.30 -21.93
C ASP A 126 -6.66 2.42 -22.28
N PHE A 127 -6.46 1.12 -22.49
CA PHE A 127 -7.53 0.17 -22.73
C PHE A 127 -8.58 0.25 -21.61
N ASN A 128 -9.86 0.34 -21.98
CA ASN A 128 -10.97 0.55 -21.05
C ASN A 128 -10.74 1.74 -20.10
N THR A 129 -10.35 2.90 -20.65
CA THR A 129 -10.02 4.16 -19.93
C THR A 129 -8.73 4.14 -19.11
N GLY A 130 -7.97 3.04 -19.16
CA GLY A 130 -6.74 2.87 -18.41
C GLY A 130 -6.95 2.54 -16.93
N VAL A 131 -5.85 2.47 -16.22
CA VAL A 131 -5.76 2.05 -14.82
C VAL A 131 -5.24 3.19 -13.98
N TRP A 132 -5.92 3.48 -12.89
CA TRP A 132 -5.56 4.47 -11.88
C TRP A 132 -5.92 3.82 -10.54
N THR A 133 -4.93 3.21 -9.88
CA THR A 133 -5.16 2.50 -8.61
C THR A 133 -4.31 3.10 -7.49
N TRP A 134 -4.92 3.22 -6.32
CA TRP A 134 -4.16 3.38 -5.08
C TRP A 134 -3.38 2.13 -4.73
N LEU A 135 -2.26 2.31 -4.04
CA LEU A 135 -1.52 1.26 -3.36
C LEU A 135 -1.36 1.62 -1.87
N ASP A 136 -1.29 0.61 -1.02
CA ASP A 136 -1.17 0.71 0.45
C ASP A 136 0.27 0.96 0.88
N ASP A 137 0.89 1.98 0.28
CA ASP A 137 2.25 2.41 0.55
C ASP A 137 2.21 3.90 0.87
N LYS A 138 2.44 4.26 2.14
CA LYS A 138 2.54 5.64 2.58
C LYS A 138 3.96 5.95 3.01
N PHE A 139 4.51 7.02 2.47
CA PHE A 139 5.88 7.44 2.73
C PHE A 139 5.87 8.53 3.80
N VAL A 140 6.48 8.24 4.94
CA VAL A 140 6.52 9.14 6.10
C VAL A 140 7.95 9.42 6.51
N GLU A 141 8.19 10.57 7.12
CA GLU A 141 9.50 10.91 7.66
C GLU A 141 9.51 10.71 9.17
N ILE A 142 10.44 9.88 9.66
CA ILE A 142 10.66 9.61 11.08
C ILE A 142 12.12 9.94 11.38
N ASN A 143 12.35 10.92 12.26
CA ASN A 143 13.69 11.38 12.65
C ASN A 143 14.59 11.71 11.43
N GLY A 144 14.03 12.33 10.39
CA GLY A 144 14.75 12.73 9.17
C GLY A 144 15.04 11.60 8.17
N ASN A 145 14.54 10.38 8.41
CA ASN A 145 14.66 9.28 7.46
C ASN A 145 13.28 8.92 6.89
N LEU A 146 13.24 8.52 5.62
CA LEU A 146 11.99 8.07 4.99
C LEU A 146 11.68 6.62 5.39
N TYR A 147 10.43 6.38 5.77
CA TYR A 147 9.86 5.09 6.09
C TYR A 147 8.69 4.81 5.16
N LEU A 148 8.47 3.53 4.92
CA LEU A 148 7.29 3.03 4.23
C LEU A 148 6.34 2.41 5.26
N GLU A 149 5.21 3.07 5.46
CA GLU A 149 4.05 2.55 6.17
C GLU A 149 3.16 1.76 5.20
N ALA A 150 2.78 0.55 5.58
CA ALA A 150 1.95 -0.33 4.77
C ALA A 150 1.05 -1.22 5.64
N GLU A 151 0.21 -2.00 4.97
CA GLU A 151 -0.77 -2.89 5.58
C GLU A 151 -1.73 -2.14 6.52
N HIS A 152 -2.19 -0.96 6.08
CA HIS A 152 -3.08 -0.14 6.88
C HIS A 152 -4.40 -0.86 7.11
N ARG A 153 -4.87 -0.85 8.35
CA ARG A 153 -6.16 -1.39 8.76
C ARG A 153 -7.01 -0.32 9.40
N VAL A 154 -8.30 -0.41 9.12
CA VAL A 154 -9.31 0.45 9.73
C VAL A 154 -9.53 -0.03 11.16
N VAL A 155 -9.30 0.87 12.11
CA VAL A 155 -9.62 0.65 13.52
C VAL A 155 -10.73 1.61 13.93
N ILE A 156 -11.61 1.11 14.80
CA ILE A 156 -12.75 1.87 15.31
C ILE A 156 -12.49 2.18 16.79
N ASP A 157 -12.60 3.44 17.17
CA ASP A 157 -12.50 3.88 18.56
C ASP A 157 -13.82 3.62 19.33
N ASN A 158 -13.82 3.90 20.63
CA ASN A 158 -15.01 3.70 21.48
C ASN A 158 -16.22 4.57 21.10
N ASN A 159 -16.01 5.62 20.29
CA ASN A 159 -17.04 6.53 19.82
C ASN A 159 -17.54 6.17 18.41
N GLY A 160 -17.01 5.10 17.81
CA GLY A 160 -17.35 4.69 16.45
C GLY A 160 -16.56 5.41 15.36
N ASN A 161 -15.56 6.24 15.70
CA ASN A 161 -14.75 6.92 14.70
C ASN A 161 -13.74 5.95 14.07
N LYS A 162 -13.64 6.01 12.75
CA LYS A 162 -12.68 5.24 11.97
C LYS A 162 -11.34 5.99 11.89
N THR A 163 -10.25 5.26 12.05
CA THR A 163 -8.90 5.74 11.76
C THR A 163 -8.11 4.65 11.04
N LEU A 164 -7.08 5.04 10.30
CA LEU A 164 -6.12 4.11 9.71
C LEU A 164 -4.93 3.91 10.64
N LYS A 165 -4.55 2.64 10.82
CA LYS A 165 -3.34 2.24 11.53
C LYS A 165 -2.48 1.39 10.63
N ALA A 166 -1.25 1.82 10.39
CA ALA A 166 -0.24 1.01 9.71
C ALA A 166 0.12 -0.20 10.59
N ASN A 167 0.13 -1.40 10.01
CA ASN A 167 0.64 -2.59 10.69
C ASN A 167 2.12 -2.83 10.41
N LYS A 168 2.65 -2.24 9.33
CA LYS A 168 4.06 -2.29 8.95
C LYS A 168 4.58 -0.86 8.81
N SER A 169 5.72 -0.57 9.42
CA SER A 169 6.45 0.69 9.24
C SER A 169 7.93 0.39 9.27
N ASN A 170 8.55 0.37 8.09
CA ASN A 170 9.95 -0.03 7.93
C ASN A 170 10.73 1.12 7.28
N PRO A 171 12.04 1.27 7.58
CA PRO A 171 12.90 2.16 6.82
C PRO A 171 12.77 1.90 5.33
N LEU A 172 12.79 2.96 4.52
CA LEU A 172 12.77 2.82 3.07
C LEU A 172 14.01 2.02 2.62
N GLU A 173 13.79 0.92 1.91
CA GLU A 173 14.88 0.17 1.28
C GLU A 173 15.47 0.98 0.12
N GLN A 174 16.74 0.70 -0.21
CA GLN A 174 17.39 1.33 -1.36
C GLN A 174 16.54 1.14 -2.63
N CYS A 175 16.25 2.25 -3.29
CA CYS A 175 15.54 2.33 -4.56
C CYS A 175 16.07 3.51 -5.38
N ILE A 176 15.62 3.64 -6.63
CA ILE A 176 15.95 4.79 -7.47
C ILE A 176 15.36 6.07 -6.87
N MET A 177 16.18 7.11 -6.70
CA MET A 177 15.77 8.41 -6.16
C MET A 177 15.74 9.50 -7.23
N ASN A 178 15.25 9.13 -8.42
CA ASN A 178 15.11 10.00 -9.59
C ASN A 178 13.86 9.62 -10.39
N ASP A 179 13.22 10.60 -11.04
CA ASP A 179 12.02 10.37 -11.86
C ASP A 179 12.44 9.89 -13.27
N CYS A 180 12.55 8.59 -13.49
CA CYS A 180 13.08 8.01 -14.74
C CYS A 180 12.25 6.81 -15.21
N PHE A 181 12.53 6.31 -16.41
CA PHE A 181 12.10 4.95 -16.78
C PHE A 181 13.02 3.93 -16.11
N VAL A 182 12.42 2.87 -15.60
CA VAL A 182 13.09 1.82 -14.83
C VAL A 182 12.81 0.46 -15.45
N GLU A 183 13.76 -0.45 -15.29
CA GLU A 183 13.50 -1.85 -15.56
C GLU A 183 12.50 -2.39 -14.53
N PRO A 184 11.67 -3.40 -14.89
CA PRO A 184 10.73 -4.04 -13.99
C PRO A 184 11.43 -4.95 -12.95
N SER A 185 12.37 -4.38 -12.21
CA SER A 185 13.17 -4.99 -11.14
C SER A 185 12.97 -4.19 -9.87
N PHE A 186 12.47 -4.85 -8.82
CA PHE A 186 11.99 -4.21 -7.61
C PHE A 186 12.68 -4.78 -6.36
N ASN A 187 12.87 -3.95 -5.34
CA ASN A 187 13.29 -4.38 -4.01
C ASN A 187 12.13 -5.10 -3.27
N LYS A 188 12.33 -5.48 -2.00
CA LYS A 188 11.31 -6.24 -1.25
C LYS A 188 10.09 -5.39 -0.88
N GLN A 189 10.21 -4.07 -0.96
CA GLN A 189 9.09 -3.13 -0.81
C GLN A 189 8.35 -2.89 -2.13
N GLY A 190 8.76 -3.51 -3.24
CA GLY A 190 8.13 -3.32 -4.55
C GLY A 190 8.56 -2.04 -5.27
N LEU A 191 9.66 -1.39 -4.83
CA LEU A 191 10.16 -0.14 -5.41
C LEU A 191 11.31 -0.42 -6.38
N ALA A 192 11.41 0.36 -7.45
CA ALA A 192 12.35 0.10 -8.54
C ALA A 192 13.81 0.33 -8.11
N THR A 193 14.70 -0.55 -8.54
CA THR A 193 16.13 -0.51 -8.16
C THR A 193 17.08 -0.23 -9.32
N THR A 194 16.59 -0.30 -10.55
CA THR A 194 17.42 -0.28 -11.76
C THR A 194 16.82 0.68 -12.78
N GLU A 195 17.58 1.71 -13.15
CA GLU A 195 17.20 2.59 -14.25
C GLU A 195 17.23 1.81 -15.57
N SER A 196 16.30 2.13 -16.47
CA SER A 196 16.33 1.56 -17.82
C SER A 196 17.35 2.30 -18.69
N ASN A 197 18.06 1.56 -19.54
CA ASN A 197 18.86 2.18 -20.60
C ASN A 197 18.00 2.94 -21.63
N GLU A 198 16.69 2.68 -21.65
CA GLU A 198 15.71 3.31 -22.54
C GLU A 198 14.86 4.28 -21.72
N GLN A 199 14.93 5.57 -22.04
CA GLN A 199 14.18 6.62 -21.33
C GLN A 199 12.90 7.06 -22.07
N ASP A 200 12.47 6.25 -23.04
CA ASP A 200 11.13 6.28 -23.61
C ASP A 200 10.37 5.02 -23.16
N TYR A 201 9.04 5.11 -23.08
CA TYR A 201 8.22 3.96 -22.71
C TYR A 201 8.28 2.87 -23.77
N ILE A 202 8.64 1.65 -23.33
CA ILE A 202 8.61 0.44 -24.13
C ILE A 202 7.77 -0.58 -23.37
N ARG A 203 6.60 -0.90 -23.95
CA ARG A 203 5.60 -1.76 -23.33
C ARG A 203 6.20 -3.10 -22.89
N GLY A 204 6.08 -3.37 -21.59
CA GLY A 204 6.59 -4.59 -20.97
C GLY A 204 8.10 -4.68 -20.79
N LYS A 205 8.88 -3.70 -21.26
CA LYS A 205 10.33 -3.63 -21.04
C LYS A 205 10.68 -2.65 -19.91
N ASN A 206 9.97 -1.53 -19.80
CA ASN A 206 10.16 -0.55 -18.74
C ASN A 206 8.82 0.02 -18.25
N ILE A 207 8.87 0.73 -17.12
CA ILE A 207 7.77 1.55 -16.62
C ILE A 207 8.34 2.91 -16.20
N LYS A 208 7.52 3.96 -16.18
CA LYS A 208 7.94 5.23 -15.57
C LYS A 208 7.85 5.10 -14.06
N PHE A 209 8.89 5.54 -13.35
CA PHE A 209 8.92 5.56 -11.89
C PHE A 209 9.03 7.00 -11.41
N TRP A 210 8.17 7.38 -10.47
CA TRP A 210 8.33 8.61 -9.72
C TRP A 210 8.67 8.23 -8.30
N TYR A 211 9.86 8.61 -7.86
CA TYR A 211 10.46 8.07 -6.64
C TYR A 211 9.70 8.51 -5.37
N PRO A 212 9.86 7.79 -4.24
CA PRO A 212 9.23 8.11 -2.96
C PRO A 212 9.51 9.52 -2.44
N ARG A 213 8.46 10.21 -1.95
CA ARG A 213 8.56 11.53 -1.33
C ARG A 213 7.86 11.53 0.02
N LYS A 214 8.27 12.41 0.92
CA LYS A 214 7.61 12.57 2.22
C LYS A 214 6.13 12.96 2.05
N ASP A 215 5.28 12.43 2.94
CA ASP A 215 3.85 12.69 3.04
C ASP A 215 3.05 12.34 1.78
N SER A 216 3.58 11.41 0.99
CA SER A 216 2.92 10.88 -0.21
C SER A 216 2.48 9.43 -0.01
N VAL A 217 1.69 8.95 -0.95
CA VAL A 217 1.35 7.53 -1.10
C VAL A 217 1.66 7.05 -2.51
N ALA A 218 1.82 5.75 -2.67
CA ALA A 218 1.99 5.15 -4.00
C ALA A 218 0.67 5.00 -4.75
N ARG A 219 0.75 5.14 -6.07
CA ARG A 219 -0.28 4.80 -7.04
C ARG A 219 0.35 4.05 -8.20
N PHE A 220 -0.42 3.17 -8.81
CA PHE A 220 -0.08 2.63 -10.12
C PHE A 220 -1.05 3.19 -11.15
N TYR A 221 -0.53 3.51 -12.33
CA TYR A 221 -1.29 4.07 -13.42
C TYR A 221 -0.88 3.45 -14.76
N ALA A 222 -1.86 3.27 -15.65
CA ALA A 222 -1.62 2.93 -17.04
C ALA A 222 -2.52 3.77 -17.95
N ASN A 223 -1.92 4.36 -18.99
CA ASN A 223 -2.64 5.10 -20.01
C ASN A 223 -1.93 5.01 -21.38
N SER A 224 -2.28 5.90 -22.31
CA SER A 224 -1.65 6.06 -23.62
C SER A 224 -0.14 6.35 -23.57
N TYR A 225 0.39 6.86 -22.46
CA TYR A 225 1.83 7.09 -22.25
C TYR A 225 2.54 5.92 -21.57
N GLY A 226 1.80 4.87 -21.19
CA GLY A 226 2.33 3.63 -20.64
C GLY A 226 2.02 3.41 -19.16
N ALA A 227 2.76 2.48 -18.57
CA ALA A 227 2.64 2.09 -17.17
C ALA A 227 3.57 2.92 -16.28
N ILE A 228 3.05 3.38 -15.14
CA ILE A 228 3.73 4.29 -14.22
C ILE A 228 3.49 3.85 -12.77
N LEU A 229 4.56 3.71 -11.99
CA LEU A 229 4.51 3.62 -10.54
C LEU A 229 4.84 5.00 -9.95
N LEU A 230 3.86 5.64 -9.31
CA LEU A 230 3.96 6.99 -8.79
C LEU A 230 4.02 6.99 -7.26
N CYS A 231 5.14 7.36 -6.65
CA CYS A 231 5.31 7.44 -5.19
C CYS A 231 5.27 8.88 -4.65
N VAL A 232 4.47 9.74 -5.29
CA VAL A 232 4.55 11.22 -5.11
C VAL A 232 3.19 11.88 -4.91
N ARG A 233 2.11 11.10 -4.75
CA ARG A 233 0.75 11.63 -4.71
C ARG A 233 0.32 11.92 -3.28
N TYR A 234 -0.41 13.01 -3.09
CA TYR A 234 -0.97 13.32 -1.79
C TYR A 234 -2.11 12.36 -1.48
N PRO A 235 -2.20 11.81 -0.25
CA PRO A 235 -3.27 10.90 0.13
C PRO A 235 -4.66 11.55 0.07
N SER A 236 -4.73 12.88 0.14
CA SER A 236 -5.96 13.67 0.04
C SER A 236 -6.50 13.82 -1.39
N ASP A 237 -5.66 13.58 -2.41
CA ASP A 237 -6.08 13.69 -3.81
C ASP A 237 -7.22 12.70 -4.10
N SER A 238 -8.20 13.09 -4.90
CA SER A 238 -9.25 12.19 -5.39
C SER A 238 -9.55 12.43 -6.87
N ASN A 239 -10.01 11.39 -7.57
CA ASN A 239 -10.35 11.46 -8.99
C ASN A 239 -11.41 10.40 -9.35
N GLU A 240 -12.23 10.65 -10.37
CA GLU A 240 -13.27 9.70 -10.82
C GLU A 240 -12.73 8.47 -11.55
N GLY A 241 -11.53 8.54 -12.13
CA GLY A 241 -10.85 7.38 -12.71
C GLY A 241 -10.16 6.50 -11.68
N LEU A 242 -10.01 6.96 -10.43
CA LEU A 242 -9.20 6.33 -9.39
C LEU A 242 -10.01 5.28 -8.63
N GLY A 243 -9.47 4.06 -8.54
CA GLY A 243 -10.05 2.95 -7.79
C GLY A 243 -8.99 2.13 -7.07
N VAL A 244 -9.32 0.87 -6.76
CA VAL A 244 -8.39 -0.06 -6.11
C VAL A 244 -8.55 -1.48 -6.65
N PHE A 245 -7.45 -2.13 -7.03
CA PHE A 245 -7.44 -3.59 -7.18
C PHE A 245 -7.57 -4.24 -5.80
N ALA A 246 -8.79 -4.55 -5.39
CA ALA A 246 -9.08 -5.00 -4.03
C ALA A 246 -8.53 -6.40 -3.79
N CYS A 247 -7.97 -6.61 -2.60
CA CYS A 247 -7.49 -7.90 -2.15
C CYS A 247 -8.38 -8.49 -1.06
N ALA A 248 -8.39 -9.82 -0.99
CA ALA A 248 -9.07 -10.60 0.05
C ALA A 248 -8.25 -11.83 0.44
N LYS A 249 -8.58 -12.45 1.58
CA LYS A 249 -8.04 -13.75 1.97
C LYS A 249 -8.98 -14.87 1.53
N ILE A 250 -8.41 -15.97 1.02
CA ILE A 250 -9.13 -17.22 0.83
C ILE A 250 -9.15 -17.94 2.17
N ASN A 251 -10.36 -18.25 2.66
CA ASN A 251 -10.57 -19.12 3.83
C ASN A 251 -10.55 -20.59 3.42
#